data_AF-A0A561SXF6-F1
#
_entry.id   AF-A0A561SXF6-F1
#
_cell.length_a   1.000
_cell.length_b   1.000
_cell.length_c   1.000
_cell.angle_alpha   90.00
_cell.angle_beta   90.00
_cell.angle_gamma   90.00
#
_symmetry.space_group_name_H-M   'P 1'
#
loop_
_entity.id
_entity.type
_entity.pdbx_description
1 polymer ?
#
loop_
_entity_poly.entity_id
_entity_poly.type
_entity_poly.pdbx_seq_one_letter_code
_entity_poly.pdbx_strand_id
1 'polypeptide(L)'
;MKVVVIGGTGLIGSKLVTKLGEHGHEAVPAAPNTGVNTLTGEGLAEALDGAAVVVDVSNSPSFASYSGARISERTLLPGPDAQLGEITLGTWLAQRQ
;
A
#
# COMPACT_ATOMS: atom_id res chain seq x y z
N MET A 1 -3.37 -23.26 7.55
CA MET A 1 -2.70 -22.45 8.60
C MET A 1 -3.32 -21.07 8.63
N LYS A 2 -3.52 -20.47 9.80
CA LYS A 2 -4.04 -19.10 9.92
C LYS A 2 -2.94 -18.08 9.65
N VAL A 3 -3.14 -17.24 8.64
CA VAL A 3 -2.23 -16.16 8.25
C VAL A 3 -2.98 -14.84 8.32
N VAL A 4 -2.56 -13.94 9.21
CA VAL A 4 -3.14 -12.61 9.31
C VAL A 4 -2.39 -11.67 8.37
N VAL A 5 -3.12 -10.94 7.53
CA VAL A 5 -2.55 -9.98 6.58
C VAL A 5 -2.94 -8.57 7.00
N ILE A 6 -2.01 -7.85 7.63
CA ILE A 6 -2.19 -6.44 7.98
C ILE A 6 -2.15 -5.62 6.68
N GLY A 7 -3.12 -4.73 6.50
CA GLY A 7 -3.35 -4.07 5.21
C GLY A 7 -3.96 -5.03 4.16
N GLY A 8 -4.60 -6.12 4.61
CA GLY A 8 -5.14 -7.19 3.78
C GLY A 8 -6.22 -6.75 2.78
N THR A 9 -6.81 -5.57 2.93
CA THR A 9 -7.78 -5.01 1.97
C THR A 9 -7.15 -4.03 0.97
N GLY A 10 -5.85 -3.75 1.09
CA GLY A 10 -5.11 -2.91 0.15
C GLY A 10 -4.75 -3.62 -1.16
N LEU A 11 -4.06 -2.92 -2.06
CA LEU A 11 -3.69 -3.43 -3.39
C LEU A 11 -2.86 -4.73 -3.33
N ILE A 12 -1.82 -4.74 -2.48
CA ILE A 12 -0.97 -5.92 -2.31
C ILE A 12 -1.64 -6.94 -1.39
N GLY A 13 -2.25 -6.49 -0.28
CA GLY A 13 -2.92 -7.34 0.68
C GLY A 13 -4.03 -8.19 0.09
N SER A 14 -4.91 -7.62 -0.74
CA SER A 14 -6.02 -8.37 -1.34
C SER A 14 -5.53 -9.51 -2.24
N LYS A 15 -4.50 -9.26 -3.06
CA LYS A 15 -3.87 -10.29 -3.90
C LYS A 15 -3.21 -11.38 -3.05
N LEU A 16 -2.57 -11.00 -1.94
CA LEU A 16 -1.94 -11.95 -1.03
C LEU A 16 -2.99 -12.83 -0.34
N VAL A 17 -4.09 -12.24 0.16
CA VAL A 17 -5.20 -12.99 0.77
C VAL A 17 -5.79 -14.00 -0.20
N THR A 18 -6.07 -13.60 -1.45
CA THR A 18 -6.54 -14.53 -2.49
C THR A 18 -5.56 -15.67 -2.70
N LYS A 19 -4.27 -15.36 -2.93
CA LYS A 19 -3.24 -16.38 -3.18
C LYS A 19 -3.05 -17.33 -2.00
N LEU A 20 -3.06 -16.83 -0.77
CA LEU A 20 -2.93 -17.68 0.41
C LEU A 20 -4.13 -18.63 0.54
N GLY A 21 -5.34 -18.15 0.28
CA GLY A 21 -6.54 -18.97 0.21
C GLY A 21 -6.47 -20.05 -0.86
N GLU A 22 -5.99 -19.71 -2.07
CA GLU A 22 -5.76 -20.67 -3.16
C GLU A 22 -4.78 -21.79 -2.79
N HIS A 23 -3.84 -21.54 -1.88
CA HIS A 23 -2.88 -22.53 -1.37
C HIS A 23 -3.36 -23.26 -0.10
N GLY A 24 -4.62 -23.10 0.31
CA GLY A 24 -5.20 -23.80 1.46
C GLY A 24 -4.86 -23.19 2.82
N HIS A 25 -4.44 -21.93 2.85
CA HIS A 25 -4.26 -21.18 4.10
C HIS A 25 -5.54 -20.42 4.45
N GLU A 26 -5.81 -20.29 5.76
CA GLU A 26 -6.85 -19.41 6.27
C GLU A 26 -6.27 -17.99 6.32
N ALA A 27 -6.50 -17.22 5.25
CA ALA A 27 -5.98 -15.87 5.13
C ALA A 27 -6.99 -14.86 5.71
N VAL A 28 -6.63 -14.22 6.81
CA VAL A 28 -7.48 -13.24 7.50
C VAL A 28 -7.00 -11.82 7.16
N PRO A 29 -7.77 -11.05 6.36
CA PRO A 29 -7.44 -9.65 6.13
C PRO A 29 -7.71 -8.83 7.40
N ALA A 30 -6.70 -8.08 7.84
CA ALA A 30 -6.79 -7.15 8.95
C ALA A 30 -6.58 -5.72 8.44
N ALA A 31 -7.63 -4.91 8.48
CA ALA A 31 -7.63 -3.51 8.06
C ALA A 31 -8.76 -2.72 8.75
N PRO A 32 -8.75 -1.37 8.69
CA PRO A 32 -9.78 -0.57 9.37
C PRO A 32 -11.21 -0.89 8.91
N ASN A 33 -11.40 -1.20 7.62
CA ASN A 33 -12.69 -1.60 7.08
C ASN A 33 -13.13 -3.03 7.47
N THR A 34 -12.25 -3.81 8.09
CA THR A 34 -12.56 -5.11 8.69
C THR A 34 -12.62 -5.03 10.22
N GLY A 35 -12.63 -3.82 10.80
CA GLY A 35 -12.67 -3.60 12.24
C GLY A 35 -11.32 -3.77 12.95
N VAL A 36 -10.20 -3.78 12.22
CA VAL A 36 -8.86 -3.93 12.80
C VAL A 36 -8.02 -2.67 12.55
N ASN A 37 -7.55 -2.04 13.62
CA ASN A 37 -6.71 -0.86 13.55
C ASN A 37 -5.37 -1.10 14.27
N THR A 38 -4.29 -1.18 13.52
CA THR A 38 -2.95 -1.45 14.07
C THR A 38 -2.31 -0.26 14.79
N LEU A 39 -2.82 0.95 14.59
CA LEU A 39 -2.33 2.15 15.28
C LEU A 39 -2.98 2.31 16.65
N THR A 40 -4.28 2.05 16.75
CA THR A 40 -5.02 2.14 18.03
C THR A 40 -5.04 0.82 18.80
N GLY A 41 -4.78 -0.30 18.12
CA GLY A 41 -4.88 -1.65 18.68
C GLY A 41 -6.28 -2.25 18.64
N GLU A 42 -7.29 -1.52 18.16
CA GLU A 42 -8.68 -1.99 18.06
C GLU A 42 -8.77 -3.26 17.18
N GLY A 43 -9.42 -4.30 17.69
CA GLY A 43 -9.64 -5.58 17.00
C GLY A 43 -8.37 -6.40 16.73
N LEU A 44 -7.19 -5.93 17.16
CA LEU A 44 -5.92 -6.56 16.83
C LEU A 44 -5.71 -7.87 17.60
N ALA A 45 -6.10 -7.92 18.88
CA ALA A 45 -5.95 -9.12 19.70
C ALA A 45 -6.78 -10.28 19.14
N GLU A 46 -8.04 -10.01 18.79
CA GLU A 46 -8.96 -10.98 18.22
C GLU A 46 -8.52 -11.42 16.82
N ALA A 47 -8.03 -10.49 15.99
CA ALA A 47 -7.51 -10.83 14.67
C ALA A 47 -6.30 -11.77 14.75
N LEU A 48 -5.39 -11.52 15.69
CA LEU A 48 -4.15 -12.27 15.88
C LEU A 48 -4.32 -13.59 16.63
N ASP A 49 -5.45 -13.84 17.27
CA ASP A 49 -5.67 -15.07 18.04
C ASP A 49 -5.45 -16.33 17.18
N GLY A 50 -4.59 -17.24 17.62
CA GLY A 50 -4.26 -18.45 16.85
C GLY A 50 -3.57 -18.20 15.49
N ALA A 51 -3.10 -16.98 15.20
CA ALA A 51 -2.35 -16.69 13.98
C ALA A 51 -0.99 -17.42 14.01
N ALA A 52 -0.69 -18.20 12.98
CA ALA A 52 0.61 -18.86 12.83
C ALA A 52 1.64 -17.92 12.19
N VAL A 53 1.17 -17.00 11.33
CA VAL A 53 2.00 -16.04 10.61
C VAL A 53 1.25 -14.71 10.52
N VAL A 54 2.00 -13.62 10.63
CA VAL A 54 1.53 -12.27 10.33
C VAL A 54 2.34 -11.72 9.16
N VAL A 55 1.67 -11.24 8.13
CA VAL A 55 2.28 -10.54 7.01
C VAL A 55 1.81 -9.10 7.01
N ASP A 56 2.72 -8.15 7.22
CA ASP A 56 2.41 -6.73 7.18
C ASP A 56 2.71 -6.14 5.80
N VAL A 57 1.65 -5.71 5.13
CA VAL A 57 1.68 -4.99 3.85
C VAL A 57 0.91 -3.67 3.95
N SER A 58 0.77 -3.14 5.17
CA SER A 58 0.23 -1.80 5.37
C SER A 58 1.17 -0.75 4.78
N ASN A 59 0.58 0.31 4.24
CA ASN A 59 1.36 1.44 3.78
C ASN A 59 1.63 2.36 4.97
N SER A 60 2.90 2.59 5.31
CA SER A 60 3.24 3.55 6.35
C SER A 60 2.82 4.96 5.90
N PRO A 61 2.16 5.76 6.74
CA PRO A 61 1.85 7.15 6.43
C PRO A 61 3.10 8.02 6.25
N SER A 62 4.28 7.54 6.68
CA SER A 62 5.56 8.18 6.38
C SER A 62 5.98 7.92 4.93
N PHE A 63 5.39 8.66 4.00
CA PHE A 63 5.98 8.78 2.67
C PHE A 63 7.30 9.53 2.80
N ALA A 64 8.38 8.94 2.30
CA ALA A 64 9.55 9.73 1.95
C ALA A 64 9.07 10.83 0.99
N SER A 65 9.17 12.09 1.42
CA SER A 65 8.83 13.22 0.56
C SER A 65 9.88 13.30 -0.53
N TYR A 66 9.49 13.22 -1.79
CA TYR A 66 10.35 13.59 -2.90
C TYR A 66 10.01 15.04 -3.27
N SER A 67 10.91 15.97 -2.97
CA SER A 67 10.71 17.41 -3.18
C SER A 67 9.42 17.96 -2.54
N GLY A 68 9.05 17.47 -1.35
CA GLY A 68 7.85 17.92 -0.62
C GLY A 68 6.52 17.37 -1.13
N ALA A 69 6.53 16.59 -2.23
CA ALA A 69 5.33 15.91 -2.72
C ALA A 69 5.12 14.58 -1.99
N ARG A 70 3.86 14.30 -1.64
CA ARG A 70 3.44 12.99 -1.11
C ARG A 70 3.43 11.98 -2.27
N ILE A 71 4.35 11.03 -2.21
CA ILE A 71 4.43 9.94 -3.18
C ILE A 71 3.31 8.94 -2.90
N SER A 72 2.94 8.11 -3.88
CA SER A 72 1.96 7.02 -3.77
C SER A 72 2.24 6.00 -4.87
N GLU A 73 1.59 4.83 -4.85
CA GLU A 73 1.77 3.83 -5.92
C GLU A 73 1.36 4.33 -7.31
N ARG A 74 0.57 5.40 -7.38
CA ARG A 74 0.12 6.03 -8.63
C ARG A 74 0.97 7.24 -9.03
N THR A 75 1.96 7.60 -8.22
CA THR A 75 2.81 8.75 -8.49
C THR A 75 3.92 8.33 -9.46
N LEU A 76 3.90 8.91 -10.65
CA LEU A 76 5.00 8.76 -11.60
C LEU A 76 6.21 9.56 -11.08
N LEU A 77 7.32 8.84 -10.87
CA LEU A 77 8.61 9.44 -10.55
C LEU A 77 9.48 9.44 -11.81
N PRO A 78 10.35 10.45 -11.97
CA PRO A 78 11.35 10.41 -13.03
C PRO A 78 12.23 9.15 -12.87
N GLY A 79 12.48 8.46 -13.97
CA GLY A 79 13.43 7.33 -14.00
C GLY A 79 14.87 7.80 -13.75
N PRO A 80 15.81 6.86 -13.53
CA PRO A 80 17.22 7.20 -13.25
C PRO A 80 17.88 8.06 -14.35
N ASP A 81 17.39 7.97 -15.58
CA ASP A 81 17.90 8.74 -16.73
C ASP A 81 17.03 9.96 -17.09
N ALA A 82 16.19 10.41 -16.17
CA ALA A 82 15.34 11.58 -16.41
C ALA A 82 16.20 12.83 -16.63
N GLN A 83 16.04 13.46 -17.79
CA GLN A 83 16.67 14.73 -18.09
C GLN A 83 15.85 15.88 -17.52
N LEU A 84 16.49 16.76 -16.76
CA LEU A 84 15.89 18.03 -16.36
C LEU A 84 15.87 18.95 -17.58
N GLY A 85 14.67 19.27 -18.05
CA GLY A 85 14.45 20.30 -19.06
C GLY A 85 13.84 21.54 -18.41
N GLU A 86 14.20 22.71 -18.92
CA GLU A 86 13.53 23.96 -18.55
C GLU A 86 12.38 24.19 -19.54
N ILE A 87 11.15 24.20 -19.06
CA ILE A 87 9.96 24.50 -19.87
C ILE A 87 9.12 25.56 -19.16
N THR A 88 8.76 26.61 -19.88
CA THR A 88 7.81 27.60 -19.37
C THR A 88 6.38 27.12 -19.64
N LEU A 89 5.42 27.56 -18.82
CA LEU A 89 4.01 27.27 -19.04
C LEU A 89 3.54 27.71 -20.43
N GLY A 90 4.04 28.85 -20.91
CA GLY A 90 3.75 29.35 -22.26
C GLY A 90 4.28 28.43 -23.37
N THR A 91 5.52 27.94 -23.22
CA THR A 91 6.13 26.99 -24.15
C THR A 91 5.35 25.67 -24.22
N TRP A 92 4.90 25.16 -23.07
CA TRP A 92 4.10 23.93 -23.02
C TRP A 92 2.73 24.08 -23.68
N LEU A 93 2.03 25.19 -23.41
CA LEU A 93 0.72 25.47 -23.99
C LEU A 93 0.78 25.58 -25.52
N ALA A 94 1.84 26.17 -26.06
CA ALA A 94 2.04 26.33 -27.50
C ALA A 94 2.26 25.00 -28.25
N GLN A 95 2.73 23.94 -27.57
CA GLN A 95 2.99 22.62 -28.16
C GLN A 95 1.77 21.68 -28.17
N ARG A 96 0.64 22.09 -27.59
CA ARG A 96 -0.59 21.26 -27.46
C ARG A 96 -1.70 21.62 -28.45
N GLN A 97 -1.44 22.49 -29.41
CA GLN A 97 -2.29 22.77 -30.58
C GLN A 97 -1.69 22.08 -31.81
#